data_AF-A0A0F0GK83-F1
#
_entry.id   AF-A0A0F0GK83-F1
#
_cell.length_a   1.000
_cell.length_b   1.000
_cell.length_c   1.000
_cell.angle_alpha   90.00
_cell.angle_beta   90.00
_cell.angle_gamma   90.00
#
_symmetry.space_group_name_H-M   'P 1'
#
loop_
_entity.id
_entity.type
_entity.pdbx_description
1 polymer ?
#
loop_
_entity_poly.entity_id
_entity_poly.type
_entity_poly.pdbx_seq_one_letter_code
_entity_poly.pdbx_strand_id
1 'polypeptide(L)'
;MGRFLAALALMVGFVVFSAPLAQASDGTHWLVAPCPPGSKALWLPRVDKFGTDLSCTTEETRAKAVKEAVDSGSPTRMMNVAIAFAQQLSDKSLTPQSPCVLGAKGAIGEAFGTCVAA
;
A
#
# COMPACT_ATOMS: atom_id res chain seq x y z
N MET A 1 35.01 -20.45 28.92
CA MET A 1 34.89 -19.76 27.62
C MET A 1 33.51 -19.89 26.95
N GLY A 2 32.44 -20.34 27.64
CA GLY A 2 31.11 -20.51 27.00
C GLY A 2 30.05 -19.44 27.35
N ARG A 3 30.27 -18.62 28.39
CA ARG A 3 29.26 -17.68 28.90
C ARG A 3 29.26 -16.32 28.19
N PHE A 4 30.40 -15.94 27.59
CA PHE A 4 30.53 -14.69 26.82
C PHE A 4 30.04 -14.80 25.37
N LEU A 5 29.99 -16.01 24.81
CA LEU A 5 29.49 -16.24 23.45
C LEU A 5 27.96 -16.26 23.37
N ALA A 6 27.28 -16.64 24.45
CA ALA A 6 25.82 -16.60 24.53
C ALA A 6 25.27 -15.16 24.61
N ALA A 7 26.02 -14.23 25.22
CA ALA A 7 25.62 -12.83 25.36
C ALA A 7 25.75 -12.05 24.03
N LEU A 8 26.74 -12.40 23.19
CA LEU A 8 26.91 -11.74 21.88
C LEU A 8 25.83 -12.14 20.86
N ALA A 9 25.29 -13.36 20.97
CA ALA A 9 24.27 -13.85 20.05
C ALA A 9 22.90 -13.15 20.21
N LEU A 10 22.61 -12.56 21.39
CA LEU A 10 21.36 -11.86 21.65
C LEU A 10 21.34 -10.41 21.14
N MET A 11 22.50 -9.79 20.87
CA MET A 11 22.58 -8.39 20.42
C MET A 11 22.59 -8.24 18.89
N VAL A 12 22.83 -9.30 18.13
CA VAL A 12 22.87 -9.25 16.65
C VAL A 12 21.50 -9.55 16.01
N GLY A 13 20.53 -10.03 16.79
CA GLY A 13 19.19 -10.40 16.30
C GLY A 13 18.25 -9.24 16.00
N PHE A 14 18.54 -8.01 16.45
CA PHE A 14 17.60 -6.87 16.37
C PHE A 14 17.93 -5.82 15.29
N VAL A 15 18.95 -6.04 14.47
CA VAL A 15 19.38 -5.05 13.45
C VAL A 15 18.90 -5.38 12.03
N VAL A 16 18.07 -6.42 11.87
CA VAL A 16 17.69 -6.93 10.54
C VAL A 16 16.23 -6.56 10.27
N PHE A 17 16.04 -5.48 9.49
CA PHE A 17 14.79 -4.94 8.91
C PHE A 17 13.92 -3.96 9.72
N SER A 18 14.53 -3.02 10.45
CA SER A 18 13.89 -1.69 10.55
C SER A 18 14.18 -0.92 9.25
N ALA A 19 13.52 -1.32 8.15
CA ALA A 19 13.26 -0.33 7.11
C ALA A 19 12.62 0.86 7.83
N PRO A 20 13.14 2.10 7.67
CA PRO A 20 12.51 3.23 8.33
C PRO A 20 11.04 3.16 7.92
N LEU A 21 10.15 2.97 8.90
CA LEU A 21 8.73 3.19 8.68
C LEU A 21 8.71 4.56 8.04
N ALA A 22 8.25 4.66 6.80
CA ALA A 22 8.23 5.92 6.10
C ALA A 22 7.39 6.85 6.98
N GLN A 23 8.08 7.70 7.74
CA GLN A 23 7.43 8.51 8.75
C GLN A 23 6.70 9.59 7.99
N ALA A 24 5.50 9.90 8.43
CA ALA A 24 4.81 11.06 7.89
C ALA A 24 5.77 12.25 7.99
N SER A 25 5.96 12.94 6.87
CA SER A 25 6.91 14.05 6.83
C SER A 25 6.20 15.29 7.35
N ASP A 26 6.86 16.03 8.24
CA ASP A 26 6.34 17.31 8.70
C ASP A 26 6.02 18.22 7.51
N GLY A 27 4.88 18.92 7.57
CA GLY A 27 4.44 19.81 6.49
C GLY A 27 3.96 19.10 5.23
N THR A 28 3.42 17.88 5.32
CA THR A 28 2.74 17.22 4.21
C THR A 28 1.23 17.16 4.41
N HIS A 29 0.49 17.11 3.30
CA HIS A 29 -0.97 16.93 3.30
C HIS A 29 -1.43 16.12 2.08
N TRP A 30 -2.65 15.59 2.14
CA TRP A 30 -3.25 14.92 1.00
C TRP A 30 -3.89 15.93 0.04
N LEU A 31 -3.37 15.99 -1.18
CA LEU A 31 -4.09 16.55 -2.31
C LEU A 31 -5.12 15.53 -2.78
N VAL A 32 -6.41 15.83 -2.60
CA VAL A 32 -7.52 14.93 -2.92
C VAL A 32 -8.20 15.39 -4.21
N ALA A 33 -8.15 14.55 -5.23
CA ALA A 33 -8.81 14.78 -6.51
C ALA A 33 -9.97 13.79 -6.69
N PRO A 34 -11.19 14.26 -7.02
CA PRO A 34 -12.30 13.35 -7.30
C PRO A 34 -11.97 12.51 -8.54
N CYS A 35 -12.36 11.24 -8.50
CA CYS A 35 -12.32 10.41 -9.69
C CYS A 35 -13.43 10.83 -10.67
N PRO A 36 -13.26 10.56 -11.99
CA PRO A 36 -14.31 10.81 -12.98
C PRO A 36 -15.65 10.16 -12.58
N PRO A 37 -16.80 10.74 -12.99
CA PRO A 37 -18.12 10.20 -12.67
C PRO A 37 -18.24 8.70 -12.99
N GLY A 38 -18.80 7.93 -12.07
CA GLY A 38 -18.95 6.48 -12.21
C GLY A 38 -17.70 5.66 -11.87
N SER A 39 -16.60 6.30 -11.48
CA SER A 39 -15.37 5.63 -11.04
C SER A 39 -14.98 6.06 -9.62
N LYS A 40 -14.15 5.25 -8.97
CA LYS A 40 -13.59 5.51 -7.64
C LYS A 40 -12.12 5.06 -7.58
N ALA A 41 -11.37 5.62 -6.64
CA ALA A 41 -9.98 5.25 -6.43
C ALA A 41 -9.89 3.84 -5.84
N LEU A 42 -9.36 2.90 -6.63
CA LEU A 42 -9.25 1.49 -6.26
C LEU A 42 -7.84 0.98 -6.47
N TRP A 43 -7.36 0.20 -5.50
CA TRP A 43 -6.12 -0.56 -5.64
C TRP A 43 -6.36 -1.80 -6.52
N LEU A 44 -5.55 -1.91 -7.56
CA LEU A 44 -5.54 -2.99 -8.54
C LEU A 44 -4.28 -3.84 -8.35
N PRO A 45 -4.39 -5.18 -8.44
CA PRO A 45 -3.22 -6.05 -8.46
C PRO A 45 -2.41 -5.85 -9.74
N ARG A 46 -1.08 -5.71 -9.65
CA ARG A 46 -0.23 -5.67 -10.84
C ARG A 46 -0.15 -7.03 -11.53
N VAL A 47 0.07 -7.01 -12.83
CA VAL A 47 0.16 -8.21 -13.68
C VAL A 47 1.62 -8.58 -13.99
N ASP A 48 2.47 -7.58 -14.17
CA ASP A 48 3.86 -7.69 -14.65
C ASP A 48 4.87 -7.95 -13.53
N LYS A 49 4.59 -7.43 -12.33
CA LYS A 49 5.50 -7.49 -11.18
C LYS A 49 4.75 -7.55 -9.86
N PHE A 50 5.49 -7.80 -8.79
CA PHE A 50 4.95 -7.75 -7.44
C PHE A 50 4.46 -6.34 -7.08
N GLY A 51 3.32 -6.26 -6.39
CA GLY A 51 2.72 -5.02 -5.92
C GLY A 51 1.40 -4.68 -6.59
N THR A 52 1.04 -3.40 -6.47
CA THR A 52 -0.28 -2.88 -6.81
C THR A 52 -0.18 -1.52 -7.48
N ASP A 53 -1.29 -1.07 -8.05
CA ASP A 53 -1.47 0.27 -8.60
C ASP A 53 -2.79 0.85 -8.10
N LEU A 54 -2.77 2.11 -7.68
CA LEU A 54 -4.00 2.86 -7.42
C LEU A 54 -4.44 3.54 -8.72
N SER A 55 -5.72 3.40 -9.07
CA SER A 55 -6.31 4.08 -10.23
C SER A 55 -7.76 4.47 -9.96
N CYS A 56 -8.24 5.52 -10.60
CA CYS A 56 -9.68 5.75 -10.74
C CYS A 56 -10.24 4.71 -11.71
N THR A 57 -11.13 3.84 -11.22
CA THR A 57 -11.72 2.76 -12.02
C THR A 57 -13.06 2.31 -11.41
N THR A 58 -13.69 1.28 -11.96
CA THR A 58 -14.94 0.71 -11.45
C THR A 58 -14.67 -0.54 -10.61
N GLU A 59 -15.58 -0.86 -9.69
CA GLU A 59 -15.50 -2.12 -8.93
C GLU A 59 -15.58 -3.34 -9.86
N GLU A 60 -16.32 -3.24 -10.97
CA GLU A 60 -16.36 -4.28 -11.99
C GLU A 60 -14.99 -4.52 -12.63
N THR A 61 -14.28 -3.44 -13.00
CA THR A 61 -12.93 -3.54 -13.58
C THR A 61 -11.95 -4.15 -12.57
N ARG A 62 -12.05 -3.73 -11.30
CA ARG A 62 -11.24 -4.31 -10.22
C ARG A 62 -11.57 -5.80 -10.02
N ALA A 63 -12.84 -6.18 -10.00
CA ALA A 63 -13.27 -7.57 -9.85
C ALA A 63 -12.75 -8.43 -11.02
N LYS A 64 -12.79 -7.91 -12.24
CA LYS A 64 -12.20 -8.58 -13.41
C LYS A 64 -10.69 -8.78 -13.25
N ALA A 65 -9.95 -7.75 -12.84
CA ALA A 65 -8.50 -7.86 -12.61
C ALA A 65 -8.16 -8.88 -11.51
N VAL A 66 -8.96 -8.93 -10.44
CA VAL A 66 -8.83 -9.94 -9.38
C VAL A 66 -9.11 -11.34 -9.92
N LYS A 67 -10.19 -11.53 -10.68
CA LYS A 67 -10.53 -12.81 -11.29
C LYS A 67 -9.43 -13.30 -12.22
N GLU A 68 -8.91 -12.44 -13.10
CA GLU A 68 -7.80 -12.79 -13.99
C GLU A 68 -6.52 -13.15 -13.24
N ALA A 69 -6.25 -12.49 -12.09
CA ALA A 69 -5.12 -12.84 -11.24
C ALA A 69 -5.28 -14.23 -10.59
N VAL A 70 -6.48 -14.55 -10.09
CA VAL A 70 -6.80 -15.86 -9.51
C VAL A 70 -6.76 -16.97 -10.57
N ASP A 71 -7.43 -16.76 -11.71
CA ASP A 71 -7.52 -17.73 -12.80
C ASP A 71 -6.14 -18.04 -13.43
N SER A 72 -5.16 -17.14 -13.27
CA SER A 72 -3.80 -17.36 -13.76
C SER A 72 -3.01 -18.45 -13.03
N GLY A 73 -3.42 -18.84 -11.83
CA GLY A 73 -2.68 -19.78 -10.97
C GLY A 73 -1.32 -19.26 -10.47
N SER A 74 -0.94 -18.01 -10.78
CA SER A 74 0.34 -17.43 -10.37
C SER A 74 0.33 -17.03 -8.88
N PRO A 75 1.24 -17.57 -8.05
CA PRO A 75 1.33 -17.18 -6.64
C PRO A 75 1.58 -15.68 -6.44
N THR A 76 2.42 -15.08 -7.30
CA THR A 76 2.70 -13.64 -7.29
C THR A 76 1.45 -12.82 -7.55
N ARG A 77 0.65 -13.20 -8.56
CA ARG A 77 -0.57 -12.46 -8.90
C ARG A 77 -1.63 -12.60 -7.80
N MET A 78 -1.76 -13.77 -7.20
CA MET A 78 -2.64 -13.97 -6.04
C MET A 78 -2.18 -13.13 -4.83
N MET A 79 -0.88 -13.02 -4.59
CA MET A 79 -0.36 -12.14 -3.52
C MET A 79 -0.64 -10.67 -3.81
N ASN A 80 -0.51 -10.21 -5.06
CA ASN A 80 -0.87 -8.84 -5.45
C ASN A 80 -2.35 -8.53 -5.18
N VAL A 81 -3.26 -9.50 -5.35
CA VAL A 81 -4.67 -9.36 -4.98
C VAL A 81 -4.82 -9.12 -3.48
N ALA A 82 -4.14 -9.91 -2.66
CA ALA A 82 -4.18 -9.76 -1.20
C ALA A 82 -3.64 -8.39 -0.76
N ILE A 83 -2.54 -7.93 -1.36
CA ILE A 83 -1.96 -6.61 -1.07
C ILE A 83 -2.92 -5.48 -1.49
N ALA A 84 -3.52 -5.58 -2.68
CA ALA A 84 -4.48 -4.57 -3.15
C ALA A 84 -5.69 -4.49 -2.22
N PHE A 85 -6.18 -5.63 -1.75
CA PHE A 85 -7.25 -5.67 -0.77
C PHE A 85 -6.83 -5.07 0.58
N ALA A 86 -5.64 -5.42 1.09
CA ALA A 86 -5.12 -4.88 2.34
C ALA A 86 -4.94 -3.35 2.29
N GLN A 87 -4.39 -2.82 1.19
CA GLN A 87 -4.27 -1.38 0.98
C GLN A 87 -5.64 -0.69 0.91
N GLN A 88 -6.60 -1.26 0.16
CA GLN A 88 -7.95 -0.71 0.09
C GLN A 88 -8.61 -0.63 1.48
N LEU A 89 -8.36 -1.63 2.35
CA LEU A 89 -8.85 -1.63 3.72
C LEU A 89 -8.13 -0.62 4.60
N SER A 90 -6.80 -0.55 4.51
CA SER A 90 -5.99 0.44 5.24
C SER A 90 -6.47 1.86 4.95
N ASP A 91 -6.76 2.13 3.68
CA ASP A 91 -7.14 3.44 3.18
C ASP A 91 -8.55 3.87 3.62
N LYS A 92 -9.41 2.96 4.10
CA LYS A 92 -10.75 3.32 4.63
C LYS A 92 -10.70 4.29 5.80
N SER A 93 -9.58 4.33 6.52
CA SER A 93 -9.37 5.23 7.66
C SER A 93 -8.76 6.58 7.26
N LEU A 94 -8.29 6.72 6.02
CA LEU A 94 -7.64 7.95 5.56
C LEU A 94 -8.65 9.08 5.39
N THR A 95 -8.24 10.24 5.89
CA THR A 95 -8.90 11.53 5.69
C THR A 95 -7.94 12.49 5.00
N PRO A 96 -8.42 13.59 4.40
CA PRO A 96 -7.54 14.60 3.80
C PRO A 96 -6.51 15.18 4.78
N GLN A 97 -6.79 15.16 6.08
CA GLN A 97 -5.93 15.66 7.15
C GLN A 97 -5.05 14.56 7.78
N SER A 98 -5.18 13.32 7.32
CA SER A 98 -4.35 12.22 7.84
C SER A 98 -2.87 12.47 7.52
N PRO A 99 -1.96 12.17 8.46
CA PRO A 99 -0.53 12.30 8.20
C PRO A 99 -0.11 11.37 7.06
N CYS A 100 0.79 11.83 6.20
CA CYS A 100 1.18 11.07 5.01
C CYS A 100 2.67 11.20 4.68
N VAL A 101 3.16 10.27 3.86
CA VAL A 101 4.54 10.26 3.36
C VAL A 101 4.54 10.93 2.01
N LEU A 102 5.46 11.89 1.78
CA LEU A 102 5.54 12.61 0.53
C LEU A 102 5.56 11.68 -0.70
N GLY A 103 4.67 11.93 -1.66
CA GLY A 103 4.52 11.12 -2.87
C GLY A 103 3.68 9.84 -2.70
N ALA A 104 3.24 9.51 -1.47
CA ALA A 104 2.31 8.41 -1.25
C ALA A 104 0.99 8.63 -1.99
N LYS A 105 0.38 7.53 -2.40
CA LYS A 105 -0.94 7.51 -3.03
C LYS A 105 -1.90 6.75 -2.11
N GLY A 106 -3.16 7.16 -2.09
CA GLY A 106 -4.18 6.50 -1.28
C GLY A 106 -5.59 6.75 -1.79
N ALA A 107 -6.50 5.83 -1.53
CA ALA A 107 -7.92 5.99 -1.78
C ALA A 107 -8.58 6.70 -0.59
N ILE A 108 -8.87 8.00 -0.71
CA ILE A 108 -9.51 8.78 0.35
C ILE A 108 -11.01 8.78 0.10
N GLY A 109 -11.72 7.86 0.76
CA GLY A 109 -13.10 7.52 0.41
C GLY A 109 -13.15 6.94 -1.01
N GLU A 110 -13.77 7.67 -1.94
CA GLU A 110 -13.82 7.31 -3.36
C GLU A 110 -12.85 8.13 -4.23
N ALA A 111 -12.15 9.10 -3.64
CA ALA A 111 -11.27 10.03 -4.33
C ALA A 111 -9.81 9.57 -4.35
N PHE A 112 -9.06 10.06 -5.34
CA PHE A 112 -7.64 9.77 -5.48
C PHE A 112 -6.83 10.77 -4.65
N GLY A 113 -6.09 10.27 -3.67
CA GLY A 113 -5.19 11.05 -2.83
C GLY A 113 -3.74 10.95 -3.33
N THR A 114 -3.05 12.08 -3.37
CA THR A 114 -1.58 12.13 -3.46
C THR A 114 -1.04 12.98 -2.32
N CYS A 115 -0.11 12.45 -1.54
CA CYS A 115 0.54 13.20 -0.49
C CYS A 115 1.56 14.17 -1.10
N VAL A 116 1.42 15.45 -0.81
CA VAL A 116 2.25 16.53 -1.33
C VAL A 116 2.84 17.34 -0.17
N ALA A 117 3.92 18.07 -0.45
CA ALA A 117 4.40 19.09 0.47
C ALA A 117 3.39 20.24 0.53
N ALA A 118 3.21 20.82 1.72
CA ALA A 118 2.41 22.02 1.94
C ALA A 118 2.99 23.25 1.22
#